data_AF-A0A2G9TKU4-F1
#
_entry.id   AF-A0A2G9TKU4-F1
#
_cell.length_a   1.000
_cell.length_b   1.000
_cell.length_c   1.000
_cell.angle_alpha   90.00
_cell.angle_beta   90.00
_cell.angle_gamma   90.00
#
_symmetry.space_group_name_H-M   'P 1'
#
loop_
_entity.id
_entity.type
_entity.pdbx_description
1 polymer ?
#
loop_
_entity_poly.entity_id
_entity_poly.type
_entity_poly.pdbx_seq_one_letter_code
_entity_poly.pdbx_strand_id
1 'polypeptide(L)'
;ESAKYIIFPDTDDVIIPRLGRTYLEEFDRIFLMYPEAAVIAYNMTQSGIISTTTPSTYSPVDILKSVQFKGNVKIPERKNLHGSLW
;
A
#
# COMPACT_ATOMS: atom_id res chain seq x y z
N GLU A 1 23.56 0.79 -19.54
CA GLU A 1 22.69 1.40 -18.51
C GLU A 1 21.96 0.27 -17.81
N SER A 2 22.01 0.20 -16.48
CA SER A 2 21.41 -0.90 -15.69
C SER A 2 20.38 -0.32 -14.73
N ALA A 3 19.23 -0.97 -14.60
CA ALA A 3 18.20 -0.54 -13.66
C ALA A 3 18.69 -0.74 -12.21
N LYS A 4 18.52 0.28 -11.37
CA LYS A 4 18.83 0.20 -9.93
C LYS A 4 17.81 -0.64 -9.16
N TYR A 5 16.55 -0.59 -9.59
CA TYR A 5 15.42 -1.31 -9.00
C TYR A 5 14.52 -1.87 -10.09
N ILE A 6 13.89 -3.02 -9.82
CA ILE A 6 12.88 -3.65 -10.69
C ILE A 6 11.62 -3.80 -9.84
N ILE A 7 10.47 -3.42 -10.40
CA ILE A 7 9.16 -3.53 -9.75
C ILE A 7 8.21 -4.35 -10.62
N PHE A 8 7.26 -5.03 -9.99
CA PHE A 8 6.24 -5.86 -10.64
C PHE A 8 4.83 -5.45 -10.17
N PRO A 9 4.31 -4.28 -10.59
CA PRO A 9 2.94 -3.87 -10.29
C PRO A 9 1.95 -4.50 -11.29
N ASP A 10 0.69 -4.63 -10.89
CA ASP A 10 -0.41 -4.81 -11.85
C ASP A 10 -0.69 -3.50 -12.61
N THR A 11 -1.45 -3.57 -13.70
CA THR A 11 -1.63 -2.42 -14.62
C THR A 11 -2.43 -1.27 -13.98
N ASP A 12 -3.26 -1.58 -12.99
CA ASP A 12 -4.11 -0.66 -12.25
C ASP A 12 -3.56 -0.31 -10.85
N ASP A 13 -2.38 -0.81 -10.50
CA ASP A 13 -1.73 -0.49 -9.24
C ASP A 13 -1.05 0.88 -9.27
N VAL A 14 -1.26 1.65 -8.20
CA VAL A 14 -0.55 2.90 -7.96
C VAL A 14 0.16 2.82 -6.62
N ILE A 15 1.48 2.93 -6.64
CA ILE A 15 2.28 3.12 -5.43
C ILE A 15 2.25 4.61 -5.08
N ILE A 16 1.90 4.95 -3.84
CA ILE A 16 1.96 6.32 -3.34
C ILE A 16 3.17 6.43 -2.42
N PRO A 17 4.23 7.18 -2.80
CA PRO A 17 5.40 7.39 -1.94
C PRO A 17 5.00 7.98 -0.59
N ARG A 18 5.55 7.45 0.50
CA ARG A 18 5.29 7.93 1.87
C ARG A 18 6.55 8.38 2.59
N LEU A 19 7.69 7.82 2.21
CA LEU A 19 9.00 8.09 2.76
C LEU A 19 9.78 9.07 1.88
N GLY A 20 9.54 9.11 0.56
CA GLY A 20 10.19 10.03 -0.38
C GLY A 20 9.20 10.90 -1.15
N ARG A 21 9.70 11.91 -1.87
CA ARG A 21 8.90 12.69 -2.84
C ARG A 21 8.82 12.02 -4.20
N THR A 22 9.72 11.09 -4.48
CA THR A 22 9.80 10.34 -5.73
C THR A 22 9.92 8.84 -5.43
N TYR A 23 9.63 7.99 -6.42
CA TYR A 23 9.81 6.54 -6.30
C TYR A 23 11.26 6.16 -5.99
N LEU A 24 12.23 6.84 -6.61
CA LEU A 24 13.64 6.58 -6.35
C LEU A 24 14.00 6.87 -4.89
N GLU A 25 13.56 8.02 -4.36
CA GLU A 25 13.78 8.37 -2.95
C GLU A 25 13.09 7.40 -1.99
N GLU A 26 11.89 6.93 -2.34
CA GLU A 26 11.16 5.91 -1.57
C GLU A 26 11.99 4.63 -1.47
N PHE A 27 12.44 4.10 -2.60
CA PHE A 27 13.20 2.85 -2.66
C PHE A 27 14.55 2.98 -1.97
N ASP A 28 15.28 4.07 -2.21
CA ASP A 28 16.55 4.35 -1.55
C ASP A 28 16.39 4.34 -0.02
N ARG A 29 15.37 5.04 0.50
CA ARG A 29 15.11 5.08 1.95
C ARG A 29 14.74 3.72 2.51
N ILE A 30 13.95 2.91 1.81
CA ILE A 30 13.56 1.58 2.29
C ILE A 30 14.74 0.63 2.34
N PHE A 31 15.55 0.56 1.29
CA PHE A 31 16.74 -0.31 1.29
C PHE A 31 17.83 0.19 2.24
N LEU A 32 17.87 1.49 2.56
CA LEU A 32 18.71 1.99 3.66
C LEU A 32 18.20 1.54 5.03
N MET A 33 16.88 1.48 5.25
CA MET A 33 16.30 1.01 6.51
C MET A 33 16.37 -0.52 6.67
N TYR A 34 16.35 -1.25 5.55
CA TYR A 34 16.39 -2.71 5.50
C TYR A 34 17.49 -3.21 4.54
N PRO A 35 18.77 -3.05 4.90
CA PRO A 35 19.90 -3.31 3.99
C PRO A 35 20.03 -4.78 3.57
N GLU A 36 19.53 -5.71 4.38
CA GLU A 36 19.54 -7.16 4.10
C GLU A 36 18.32 -7.62 3.30
N ALA A 37 17.36 -6.74 3.02
CA ALA A 37 16.18 -7.12 2.25
C ALA A 37 16.54 -7.27 0.78
N ALA A 38 16.29 -8.45 0.21
CA ALA A 38 16.41 -8.67 -1.24
C ALA A 38 15.20 -8.12 -2.01
N VAL A 39 14.03 -8.07 -1.35
CA VAL A 39 12.74 -7.66 -1.95
C VAL A 39 11.89 -6.96 -0.90
N ILE A 40 11.09 -5.99 -1.32
CA ILE A 40 10.10 -5.30 -0.51
C ILE A 40 8.72 -5.54 -1.11
N ALA A 41 7.76 -5.93 -0.26
CA ALA A 41 6.36 -6.05 -0.63
C ALA A 41 5.57 -4.85 -0.11
N TYR A 42 4.88 -4.15 -1.00
CA TYR A 42 3.94 -3.10 -0.63
C TYR A 42 2.56 -3.69 -0.35
N ASN A 43 1.92 -3.22 0.72
CA ASN A 43 0.55 -3.64 1.02
C ASN A 43 -0.43 -2.91 0.09
N MET A 44 -1.27 -3.67 -0.59
CA MET A 44 -2.34 -3.15 -1.43
C MET A 44 -3.53 -2.76 -0.55
N THR A 45 -3.85 -1.47 -0.51
CA THR A 45 -5.12 -1.01 0.06
C THR A 45 -6.08 -0.68 -1.07
N GLN A 46 -7.15 -1.47 -1.21
CA GLN A 46 -8.28 -1.08 -2.04
C GLN A 46 -8.90 0.20 -1.47
N SER A 47 -8.82 1.27 -2.25
CA SER A 47 -9.56 2.50 -2.00
C SER A 47 -10.79 2.52 -2.90
N GLY A 48 -11.96 2.74 -2.30
CA GLY A 48 -13.21 2.88 -3.02
C GLY A 48 -13.60 4.34 -3.10
N ILE A 49 -13.97 4.82 -4.29
CA ILE A 49 -14.67 6.09 -4.42
C ILE A 49 -16.14 5.83 -4.13
N ILE A 50 -16.65 6.36 -3.02
CA ILE A 50 -18.09 6.36 -2.74
C ILE A 50 -18.66 7.56 -3.51
N SER A 51 -19.14 7.31 -4.73
CA SER A 51 -19.80 8.34 -5.55
C SER A 51 -21.19 8.65 -5.01
N THR A 52 -21.56 9.93 -4.97
CA THR A 52 -22.96 10.37 -4.81
C THR A 52 -23.76 10.00 -6.06
N THR A 53 -24.96 9.46 -5.88
CA THR A 53 -25.79 8.87 -6.95
C THR A 53 -26.63 9.89 -7.73
N THR A 54 -26.44 11.19 -7.51
CA THR A 54 -27.27 12.24 -8.11
C THR A 54 -26.43 13.14 -9.03
N PRO A 55 -26.68 13.15 -10.35
CA PRO A 55 -25.90 13.95 -11.31
C PRO A 55 -25.88 15.46 -11.02
N SER A 56 -26.91 15.98 -10.34
CA SER A 56 -27.02 17.40 -9.97
C SER A 56 -26.13 17.81 -8.79
N THR A 57 -25.53 16.87 -8.07
CA THR A 57 -24.60 17.12 -6.96
C THR A 57 -23.18 16.63 -7.27
N TYR A 58 -22.92 16.27 -8.53
CA TYR A 58 -21.60 15.80 -8.97
C TYR A 58 -20.56 16.93 -8.91
N SER A 59 -19.47 16.67 -8.20
CA SER A 59 -18.33 17.57 -8.06
C SER A 59 -17.04 16.74 -8.03
N PRO A 60 -16.10 16.96 -8.98
CA PRO A 60 -14.81 16.27 -8.98
C PRO A 60 -14.03 16.46 -7.67
N VAL A 61 -14.18 17.62 -7.03
CA VAL A 61 -13.53 17.93 -5.75
C VAL A 61 -14.10 17.09 -4.63
N ASP A 62 -15.41 16.88 -4.59
CA ASP A 62 -16.05 16.10 -3.53
C ASP A 62 -15.80 14.59 -3.70
N ILE A 63 -15.59 14.13 -4.93
CA ILE A 63 -15.11 12.78 -5.25
C ILE A 63 -13.70 12.55 -4.70
N LEU A 64 -12.79 13.50 -4.93
CA LEU A 64 -11.43 13.39 -4.40
C LEU A 64 -11.42 13.38 -2.86
N LYS A 65 -12.34 14.13 -2.23
CA LYS A 65 -12.51 14.10 -0.77
C LYS A 65 -13.16 12.82 -0.25
N SER A 66 -13.94 12.12 -1.07
CA SER A 66 -14.63 10.89 -0.64
C SER A 66 -13.78 9.63 -0.76
N VAL A 67 -12.55 9.73 -1.26
CA VAL A 67 -11.60 8.61 -1.32
C VAL A 67 -11.34 8.10 0.10
N GLN A 68 -11.82 6.90 0.38
CA GLN A 68 -11.54 6.19 1.63
C GLN A 68 -10.64 5.00 1.36
N PHE A 69 -9.51 4.94 2.05
CA PHE A 69 -8.61 3.79 2.03
C PHE A 69 -9.10 2.78 3.07
N LYS A 70 -9.44 1.56 2.64
CA LYS A 70 -9.90 0.52 3.56
C LYS A 70 -8.70 -0.09 4.30
N GLY A 71 -8.44 0.39 5.51
CA GLY A 71 -7.40 -0.15 6.40
C GLY A 71 -8.01 -0.84 7.62
N ASN A 72 -8.12 -2.17 7.58
CA ASN A 72 -8.23 -2.99 8.80
C ASN A 72 -7.20 -4.12 8.70
N VAL A 73 -6.01 -3.86 9.20
CA VAL A 73 -5.06 -4.94 9.50
C VAL A 73 -5.54 -5.58 10.81
N LYS A 74 -6.25 -6.70 10.70
CA LYS A 74 -6.37 -7.62 11.84
C LYS A 74 -4.99 -8.24 12.05
N ILE A 75 -4.30 -7.85 13.12
CA ILE A 75 -3.11 -8.54 13.59
C ILE A 75 -3.55 -9.95 13.97
N PRO A 76 -3.07 -11.03 13.33
CA PRO A 76 -3.41 -12.37 13.77
C PRO A 76 -2.78 -12.59 15.15
N GLU A 77 -3.64 -12.82 16.14
CA GLU A 77 -3.26 -13.24 17.48
C GLU A 77 -2.42 -14.52 17.36
N ARG A 78 -1.18 -14.50 17.88
CA ARG A 78 -0.32 -15.69 17.92
C ARG A 78 -1.02 -16.75 18.76
N LYS A 79 -1.54 -17.80 18.13
CA LYS A 79 -1.92 -19.02 18.85
C LYS A 79 -0.64 -19.65 19.38
N ASN A 80 -0.48 -19.64 20.70
CA ASN A 80 0.56 -20.41 21.38
C ASN A 80 0.32 -21.90 21.12
N LEU A 81 1.12 -22.48 20.23
CA LEU A 81 1.25 -23.93 20.11
C LEU A 81 2.29 -24.40 21.14
N HIS A 82 1.84 -24.61 22.37
CA HIS A 82 2.40 -25.62 23.26
C HIS A 82 1.27 -26.65 23.39
N GLY A 83 1.37 -27.80 22.73
CA GLY A 83 2.34 -28.82 23.06
C GLY A 83 1.69 -29.77 24.07
N SER A 84 0.66 -30.50 23.62
CA SER A 84 0.15 -31.67 24.34
C SER A 84 0.95 -32.87 23.84
N LEU A 85 1.93 -33.25 24.65
CA LEU A 85 2.49 -34.59 24.71
C LEU A 85 2.34 -35.00 26.17
N TRP A 86 1.79 -36.20 26.35
CA TRP A 86 1.32 -36.87 27.58
C TRP A 86 -0.13 -36.60 27.98
#